data_AF-A0A075G2I0-F1
#
_entry.id   AF-A0A075G2I0-F1
#
_cell.length_a   1.000
_cell.length_b   1.000
_cell.length_c   1.000
_cell.angle_alpha   90.00
_cell.angle_beta   90.00
_cell.angle_gamma   90.00
#
_symmetry.space_group_name_H-M   'P 1'
#
loop_
_entity.id
_entity.type
_entity.pdbx_description
1 polymer ?
#
loop_
_entity_poly.entity_id
_entity_poly.type
_entity_poly.pdbx_seq_one_letter_code
_entity_poly.pdbx_strand_id
1 'polypeptide(L)' 'MESLKTELHCHNIFSNGHVGTLEPIYDCNVTISKQLEQAYLAGLDVLFVTNHNTIDGYRQMLEYKKTIKSLMH' A
#
# COMPACT_ATOMS: atom_id res chain seq x y z
N MET A 1 -21.57 -4.34 -16.47
CA MET A 1 -20.17 -4.09 -16.06
C MET A 1 -20.11 -4.41 -14.58
N GLU A 2 -19.24 -5.33 -14.16
CA GLU A 2 -19.05 -5.60 -12.74
C GLU A 2 -18.30 -4.44 -12.08
N SER A 3 -18.69 -4.07 -10.86
CA SER A 3 -18.01 -3.03 -10.09
C SER A 3 -16.75 -3.61 -9.45
N LEU A 4 -15.61 -2.95 -9.65
CA LEU A 4 -14.38 -3.29 -8.94
C LEU A 4 -14.47 -2.80 -7.50
N LYS A 5 -14.11 -3.66 -6.54
CA LYS A 5 -13.91 -3.28 -5.15
C LYS A 5 -12.52 -2.69 -5.00
N THR A 6 -12.45 -1.38 -4.78
CA THR A 6 -11.18 -0.64 -4.81
C THR A 6 -10.94 0.14 -3.53
N GLU A 7 -9.67 0.20 -3.11
CA GLU A 7 -9.19 1.23 -2.18
C GLU A 7 -8.36 2.25 -2.99
N LEU A 8 -8.77 3.52 -2.94
CA LEU A 8 -8.21 4.60 -3.75
C LEU A 8 -7.19 5.46 -2.99
N HIS A 9 -7.13 5.36 -1.67
CA HIS A 9 -6.25 6.16 -0.85
C HIS A 9 -5.82 5.40 0.41
N CYS A 10 -4.58 4.88 0.40
CA CYS A 10 -4.07 4.10 1.51
C CYS A 10 -2.58 4.35 1.73
N HIS A 11 -2.20 4.67 2.96
CA HIS A 11 -0.83 4.94 3.37
C HIS A 11 -0.19 3.71 4.04
N ASN A 12 1.14 3.69 4.03
CA ASN A 12 1.97 2.75 4.78
C ASN A 12 3.13 3.50 5.44
N ILE A 13 4.03 2.79 6.12
CA ILE A 13 5.16 3.38 6.86
C ILE A 13 6.04 4.34 6.05
N PHE A 14 6.07 4.26 4.72
CA PHE A 14 6.85 5.17 3.88
C PHE A 14 6.26 6.59 3.83
N SER A 15 5.00 6.76 4.25
CA SER A 15 4.37 8.07 4.44
C SER A 15 5.03 8.88 5.57
N ASN A 16 5.62 8.21 6.57
CA ASN A 16 6.24 8.86 7.72
C ASN A 16 7.43 9.73 7.29
N GLY A 17 7.56 10.91 7.92
CA GLY A 17 8.62 11.88 7.63
C GLY A 17 8.44 12.66 6.32
N HIS A 18 7.42 12.35 5.51
CA HIS A 18 7.10 13.04 4.26
C HIS A 18 5.81 13.86 4.32
N VAL A 19 5.25 14.00 5.53
CA VAL A 19 4.11 14.86 5.86
C VAL A 19 4.48 16.35 5.82
N GLY A 20 3.49 17.23 5.86
CA GLY A 20 3.72 18.68 5.93
C GLY A 20 4.42 19.12 7.24
N THR A 21 5.07 20.27 7.22
CA THR A 21 5.85 20.81 8.37
C THR A 21 5.03 21.08 9.62
N LEU A 22 3.71 21.16 9.50
CA LEU A 22 2.78 21.39 10.60
C LEU A 22 2.14 20.10 11.13
N GLU A 23 2.41 18.96 10.49
CA GLU A 23 1.77 17.68 10.79
C GLU A 23 2.67 16.77 11.65
N PRO A 24 2.08 15.84 12.43
CA PRO A 24 2.85 14.82 13.14
C PRO A 24 3.68 13.96 12.18
N ILE A 25 4.97 13.82 12.46
CA ILE A 25 5.93 13.11 11.57
C ILE A 25 5.63 11.60 11.39
N TYR A 26 4.79 11.01 12.24
CA TYR A 26 4.36 9.62 12.17
C TYR A 26 2.87 9.54 11.87
N ASP A 27 2.56 9.20 10.62
CA ASP A 27 1.20 9.04 10.07
C ASP A 27 0.72 7.59 10.15
N CYS A 28 1.61 6.62 9.88
CA CYS A 28 1.23 5.22 9.71
C CYS A 28 2.26 4.24 10.28
N ASN A 29 1.80 3.11 10.83
CA ASN A 29 2.66 2.00 11.30
C ASN A 29 2.46 0.69 10.54
N VAL A 30 1.82 0.73 9.36
CA VAL A 30 1.50 -0.46 8.55
C VAL A 30 2.59 -0.66 7.50
N THR A 31 3.24 -1.83 7.48
CA THR A 31 4.21 -2.18 6.42
C THR A 31 3.51 -2.45 5.09
N ILE A 32 4.23 -2.36 3.97
CA ILE A 32 3.67 -2.71 2.66
C ILE A 32 3.18 -4.15 2.60
N SER A 33 3.92 -5.08 3.20
CA SER A 33 3.49 -6.49 3.26
C SER A 33 2.15 -6.65 3.97
N LYS A 34 1.95 -5.97 5.10
CA LYS A 34 0.70 -6.03 5.86
C LYS A 34 -0.44 -5.33 5.12
N GLN A 35 -0.16 -4.19 4.48
CA GLN A 35 -1.13 -3.47 3.65
C GLN A 35 -1.64 -4.35 2.50
N LEU A 36 -0.74 -5.03 1.79
CA LEU A 36 -1.08 -5.93 0.68
C LEU A 36 -1.81 -7.19 1.16
N GLU A 37 -1.39 -7.79 2.28
CA GLU A 37 -2.10 -8.91 2.90
C GLU A 37 -3.55 -8.54 3.26
N GLN A 38 -3.77 -7.37 3.87
CA GLN A 38 -5.12 -6.92 4.22
C GLN A 38 -5.97 -6.61 2.98
N ALA A 39 -5.39 -6.03 1.94
CA ALA A 39 -6.09 -5.81 0.67
C ALA A 39 -6.57 -7.14 0.05
N TYR A 40 -5.73 -8.17 0.10
CA TYR A 40 -6.08 -9.52 -0.34
C TYR A 40 -7.20 -10.13 0.51
N LEU A 41 -7.08 -10.09 1.84
CA LEU A 41 -8.10 -10.62 2.76
C LEU A 41 -9.44 -9.87 2.66
N ALA A 42 -9.41 -8.58 2.36
CA ALA A 42 -10.59 -7.77 2.11
C ALA A 42 -11.23 -8.02 0.73
N GLY A 43 -10.58 -8.81 -0.14
CA GLY A 43 -11.06 -9.09 -1.50
C GLY A 43 -11.08 -7.84 -2.36
N LEU A 44 -10.10 -6.95 -2.23
CA LEU A 44 -9.96 -5.79 -3.11
C LEU A 44 -9.43 -6.23 -4.47
N ASP A 45 -10.08 -5.77 -5.54
CA ASP A 45 -9.61 -5.95 -6.91
C ASP A 45 -8.44 -5.01 -7.22
N VAL A 46 -8.46 -3.81 -6.64
CA VAL A 46 -7.45 -2.76 -6.86
C VAL A 46 -7.12 -2.03 -5.55
N LEU A 47 -5.82 -1.81 -5.30
CA LEU A 47 -5.31 -0.99 -4.20
C LEU A 47 -4.40 0.11 -4.77
N PHE A 48 -4.72 1.37 -4.45
CA PHE A 48 -3.86 2.51 -4.69
C PHE A 48 -3.09 2.87 -3.42
N VAL A 49 -1.76 2.91 -3.52
CA VAL A 49 -0.88 3.34 -2.43
C VAL A 49 -0.52 4.80 -2.65
N THR A 50 -0.88 5.66 -1.71
CA THR A 50 -0.85 7.12 -1.86
C THR A 50 -0.09 7.81 -0.73
N ASN A 51 1.11 7.30 -0.40
CA ASN A 51 1.94 7.87 0.66
C ASN A 51 2.18 9.37 0.49
N HIS A 52 2.37 10.08 1.60
CA HIS A 52 2.67 11.50 1.57
C HIS A 52 3.97 11.78 0.81
N ASN A 53 3.89 12.56 -0.28
CA ASN A 53 5.00 13.14 -1.02
C ASN A 53 6.16 12.18 -1.39
N THR A 54 5.92 10.87 -1.44
CA THR A 54 6.92 9.87 -1.80
C THR A 54 6.31 8.70 -2.55
N ILE A 55 7.12 8.08 -3.40
CA ILE A 55 6.85 6.77 -4.02
C ILE A 55 7.70 5.66 -3.38
N ASP A 56 8.36 5.96 -2.26
CA ASP A 56 9.08 4.98 -1.48
C ASP A 56 8.13 3.85 -1.10
N GLY A 57 8.60 2.63 -1.32
CA GLY A 57 7.76 1.44 -1.25
C GLY A 57 7.38 0.80 -2.58
N TYR A 58 7.43 1.55 -3.70
CA TYR A 58 7.07 1.01 -5.01
C TYR A 58 7.88 -0.25 -5.38
N ARG A 59 9.21 -0.25 -5.15
CA ARG A 59 10.05 -1.43 -5.38
C ARG A 59 9.63 -2.63 -4.53
N GLN A 60 9.31 -2.42 -3.25
CA GLN A 60 8.85 -3.49 -2.37
C GLN A 60 7.50 -4.07 -2.83
N MET A 61 6.59 -3.22 -3.33
CA MET A 61 5.34 -3.68 -3.93
C MET A 61 5.58 -4.55 -5.17
N LEU A 62 6.54 -4.18 -6.03
CA LEU A 62 6.90 -4.98 -7.19
C LEU A 62 7.49 -6.34 -6.81
N GLU A 63 8.36 -6.39 -5.80
CA GLU A 63 8.92 -7.65 -5.31
C GLU A 63 7.83 -8.54 -4.71
N TYR A 64 6.95 -7.99 -3.87
CA TYR A 64 5.85 -8.75 -3.28
C TYR A 64 4.88 -9.31 -4.33
N LYS A 65 4.59 -8.54 -5.39
CA LYS A 65 3.79 -8.99 -6.53
C LYS A 65 4.42 -10.19 -7.24
N LYS A 66 5.75 -10.25 -7.38
CA LYS A 66 6.44 -11.42 -7.95
C LYS A 66 6.31 -12.63 -7.04
N THR A 67 6.48 -12.46 -5.73
CA THR A 67 6.36 -13.54 -4.75
C THR A 67 4.96 -14.14 -4.71
N ILE A 68 3.90 -13.31 -4.65
CA ILE A 68 2.52 -13.81 -4.72
C ILE A 68 2.28 -14.60 -6.01
N LYS A 69 2.70 -14.06 -7.16
CA LYS A 69 2.55 -14.77 -8.45
C LYS A 69 3.26 -16.13 -8.46
N SER A 70 4.39 -16.24 -7.76
CA SER A 70 5.15 -17.49 -7.64
C SER A 70 4.50 -18.50 -6.69
N LEU A 71 3.64 -18.07 -5.75
CA LEU A 71 2.94 -18.94 -4.80
C LEU A 71 1.57 -19.41 -5.31
N MET A 72 1.07 -18.80 -6.39
CA MET A 72 -0.21 -19.13 -7.03
C MET A 72 -0.08 -20.03 -8.27
N HIS A 73 1.14 -20.53 -8.56
CA HIS A 73 1.43 -21.56 -9.57
C HIS A 73 2.12 -22.74 -8.88
#